data_AF-A0A2J6HQY5-F1
#
_entry.id   AF-A0A2J6HQY5-F1
#
_cell.length_a   1.000
_cell.length_b   1.000
_cell.length_c   1.000
_cell.angle_alpha   90.00
_cell.angle_beta   90.00
_cell.angle_gamma   90.00
#
_symmetry.space_group_name_H-M   'P 1'
#
loop_
_entity.id
_entity.type
_entity.pdbx_description
1 polymer ?
#
loop_
_entity_poly.entity_id
_entity_poly.type
_entity_poly.pdbx_seq_one_letter_code
_entity_poly.pdbx_strand_id
1 'polypeptide(L)' 'ADIVANYDWKTKKFYLPIGLRLGKVWVWEKSSLNVYGEYRTSAVYKNWEGSAVKNSYRLNVSYTIPVGKKK' A
#
# COMPACT_ATOMS: atom_id res chain seq x y z
N ALA A 1 3.73 -5.58 0.92
CA ALA A 1 2.48 -5.11 1.56
C ALA A 1 1.96 -6.29 2.34
N ASP A 2 1.93 -6.20 3.66
CA ASP A 2 1.57 -7.35 4.50
C ASP A 2 0.07 -7.59 4.40
N ILE A 3 -0.29 -8.79 3.91
CA ILE A 3 -1.66 -9.28 3.88
C ILE A 3 -1.90 -9.92 5.24
N VAL A 4 -2.54 -9.19 6.14
CA VAL A 4 -2.91 -9.68 7.47
C VAL A 4 -4.33 -10.24 7.39
N ALA A 5 -4.45 -11.56 7.50
CA ALA A 5 -5.73 -12.23 7.63
C ALA A 5 -6.24 -12.08 9.08
N ASN A 6 -7.35 -11.38 9.27
CA ASN A 6 -7.98 -11.27 10.59
C ASN A 6 -9.14 -12.27 10.67
N TYR A 7 -9.24 -13.04 11.75
CA TYR A 7 -10.38 -13.92 11.99
C TYR A 7 -11.28 -13.32 13.07
N ASP A 8 -12.57 -13.16 12.75
CA ASP A 8 -13.58 -12.74 13.70
C ASP A 8 -14.28 -13.96 14.31
N TRP A 9 -14.00 -14.21 15.58
CA TRP A 9 -14.56 -15.30 16.36
C TRP A 9 -16.07 -15.16 16.63
N LYS A 10 -16.62 -13.94 16.60
CA LYS A 10 -18.04 -13.66 16.88
C LYS A 10 -18.91 -13.91 15.66
N THR A 11 -18.45 -13.51 14.49
CA THR A 11 -19.17 -13.74 13.22
C THR A 11 -18.69 -14.96 12.45
N LYS A 12 -17.64 -15.64 12.93
CA LYS A 12 -16.96 -16.78 12.29
C LYS A 12 -16.50 -16.48 10.87
N LYS A 13 -16.04 -15.25 10.60
CA LYS A 13 -15.66 -14.75 9.27
C LYS A 13 -14.18 -14.40 9.20
N PHE A 14 -13.59 -14.59 8.03
CA PHE A 14 -12.20 -14.20 7.73
C PHE A 14 -12.17 -12.87 7.00
N TYR A 15 -11.46 -11.89 7.52
CA TYR A 15 -11.17 -10.63 6.84
C TYR A 15 -9.81 -10.70 6.16
N LEU A 16 -9.81 -10.68 4.83
CA LEU A 16 -8.61 -10.68 3.98
C LEU A 16 -8.55 -9.37 3.18
N PRO A 17 -7.63 -8.46 3.52
CA PRO A 17 -7.38 -7.28 2.71
C PRO A 17 -6.56 -7.68 1.47
N ILE A 18 -7.11 -7.47 0.28
CA ILE A 18 -6.37 -7.64 -0.97
C ILE A 18 -5.93 -6.26 -1.45
N GLY A 19 -4.62 -6.09 -1.59
CA GLY A 19 -4.03 -4.84 -2.03
C GLY A 19 -3.15 -5.05 -3.23
N LEU A 20 -3.24 -4.13 -4.19
CA LEU A 20 -2.35 -4.08 -5.33
C LEU A 20 -1.53 -2.78 -5.23
N ARG A 21 -0.21 -2.93 -5.30
CA ARG A 21 0.75 -1.82 -5.32
C ARG A 21 1.39 -1.77 -6.68
N LEU A 22 1.29 -0.63 -7.35
CA LEU A 22 1.95 -0.34 -8.62
C LEU A 22 2.83 0.88 -8.44
N GLY A 23 4.08 0.77 -8.85
CA GLY A 23 5.02 1.86 -8.76
C GLY A 23 6.14 1.72 -9.75
N LYS A 24 6.76 2.85 -10.07
CA LYS A 24 7.92 2.94 -10.94
C LYS A 24 9.00 3.76 -10.25
N VAL A 25 10.22 3.26 -10.34
CA VAL A 25 11.41 3.97 -9.89
C VAL A 25 12.15 4.43 -11.13
N TRP A 26 12.41 5.74 -11.18
CA TRP A 26 13.32 6.33 -12.15
C TRP A 26 14.62 6.68 -11.45
N VAL A 27 15.73 6.21 -12.01
CA VAL A 27 17.08 6.47 -11.51
C VAL A 27 17.83 7.27 -12.56
N TRP A 28 18.32 8.44 -12.16
CA TRP A 28 19.24 9.27 -12.92
C TRP A 28 20.59 9.31 -12.20
N GLU A 29 21.65 9.73 -12.89
CA GLU A 29 23.01 9.81 -12.31
C GLU A 29 23.10 10.65 -11.02
N LYS A 30 22.18 11.60 -10.83
CA LYS A 30 22.18 12.54 -9.69
C LYS A 30 20.84 12.61 -8.96
N SER A 31 19.91 11.69 -9.20
CA SER A 31 18.63 11.69 -8.48
C SER A 31 17.88 10.39 -8.68
N SER A 32 16.99 10.06 -7.76
CA SER A 32 16.01 9.00 -7.95
C SER A 32 14.62 9.47 -7.57
N LEU A 33 13.65 9.17 -8.43
CA LEU A 33 12.23 9.40 -8.17
C LEU A 33 11.55 8.05 -8.02
N ASN A 34 10.96 7.80 -6.86
CA ASN A 34 10.11 6.66 -6.59
C ASN A 34 8.67 7.13 -6.47
N VAL A 35 7.81 6.67 -7.37
CA VAL A 35 6.37 6.91 -7.29
C VAL A 35 5.69 5.56 -7.20
N TYR A 36 4.90 5.36 -6.15
CA TYR A 36 4.02 4.21 -6.06
C TYR A 36 2.64 4.61 -5.56
N GLY A 37 1.63 3.99 -6.17
CA GLY A 37 0.26 3.95 -5.71
C GLY A 37 -0.04 2.57 -5.14
N GLU A 38 -0.73 2.54 -4.01
CA GLU A 38 -1.27 1.32 -3.45
C GLU A 38 -2.78 1.48 -3.31
N TYR A 39 -3.51 0.52 -3.88
CA TYR A 39 -4.93 0.38 -3.70
C TYR A 39 -5.18 -0.88 -2.88
N ARG A 40 -5.80 -0.72 -1.70
CA ARG A 40 -6.26 -1.85 -0.89
C ARG A 40 -7.78 -1.88 -0.87
N THR A 41 -8.33 -3.04 -1.19
CA THR A 41 -9.76 -3.32 -1.08
C THR A 41 -9.98 -4.62 -0.33
N SER A 42 -11.11 -4.71 0.35
CA SER A 42 -11.48 -5.92 1.10
C SER A 42 -12.21 -6.87 0.15
N ALA A 43 -11.50 -7.81 -0.47
CA ALA A 43 -12.05 -8.61 -1.57
C ALA A 43 -13.19 -9.56 -1.19
N VAL A 44 -13.34 -9.91 0.10
CA VAL A 44 -14.21 -11.02 0.49
C VAL A 44 -15.57 -10.56 1.08
N TYR A 45 -15.78 -9.28 1.43
CA TYR A 45 -17.02 -8.90 2.11
C TYR A 45 -17.65 -7.57 1.63
N LYS A 46 -18.72 -7.68 0.83
CA LYS A 46 -19.65 -6.57 0.52
C LYS A 46 -20.38 -6.04 1.77
N ASN A 47 -20.60 -6.90 2.77
CA ASN A 47 -21.42 -6.63 3.96
C ASN A 47 -20.66 -6.82 5.29
N TRP A 48 -19.43 -6.30 5.40
CA TRP A 48 -18.77 -6.16 6.70
C TRP A 48 -19.31 -4.91 7.42
N GLU A 49 -19.96 -5.10 8.57
CA GLU A 49 -20.61 -4.04 9.37
C GLU A 49 -19.65 -3.29 10.31
N GLY A 50 -18.40 -3.74 10.45
CA GLY A 50 -17.39 -3.06 11.27
C GLY A 50 -16.73 -1.88 10.54
N SER A 51 -16.14 -0.95 11.30
CA SER A 51 -15.36 0.22 10.82
C SER A 51 -14.05 -0.15 10.09
N ALA A 52 -13.96 -1.36 9.51
CA ALA A 52 -12.81 -1.73 8.71
C ALA A 52 -12.90 -0.97 7.38
N VAL A 53 -11.90 -0.12 7.15
CA VAL A 53 -11.74 0.74 5.97
C VAL A 53 -12.03 -0.08 4.70
N LYS A 54 -13.20 0.13 4.10
CA LYS A 54 -13.67 -0.63 2.94
C LYS A 54 -12.70 -0.53 1.77
N ASN A 55 -12.18 0.68 1.53
CA ASN A 55 -11.19 0.97 0.50
C ASN A 55 -10.14 1.95 1.05
N SER A 56 -8.85 1.64 0.89
CA SER A 56 -7.75 2.53 1.25
C SER A 56 -6.90 2.84 0.02
N TYR A 57 -6.69 4.13 -0.22
CA TYR A 57 -5.81 4.63 -1.26
C TYR A 57 -4.57 5.22 -0.58
N ARG A 58 -3.39 4.79 -1.01
CA ARG A 58 -2.11 5.35 -0.54
C ARG A 58 -1.28 5.75 -1.74
N LEU A 59 -0.97 7.04 -1.82
CA LEU A 59 -0.06 7.60 -2.81
C LEU A 59 1.24 7.97 -2.10
N ASN A 60 2.38 7.58 -2.68
CA ASN A 60 3.68 7.92 -2.15
C ASN A 60 4.59 8.39 -3.29
N VAL A 61 5.20 9.54 -3.07
CA VAL A 61 6.14 10.17 -4.00
C VAL A 61 7.38 10.51 -3.19
N SER A 62 8.52 9.97 -3.60
CA SER A 62 9.81 10.22 -2.96
C SER A 62 10.83 10.65 -4.01
N TYR A 63 11.45 11.80 -3.79
CA TYR A 63 12.54 12.33 -4.61
C TYR A 63 13.81 12.37 -3.77
N THR A 64 14.84 11.66 -4.19
CA THR A 64 16.12 11.59 -3.49
C THR A 64 17.19 12.28 -4.32
N ILE A 65 17.91 13.19 -3.67
CA ILE A 65 19.06 13.89 -4.24
C ILE A 65 20.29 13.44 -3.42
N PRO A 66 21.36 12.93 -4.05
CA PRO A 66 22.60 12.63 -3.36
C PRO A 66 23.26 13.96 -2.95
N VAL A 67 23.32 14.21 -1.64
CA VAL A 67 24.12 15.28 -1.04
C VAL A 67 25.56 14.79 -0.88
N GLY A 68 26.32 14.84 -1.96
CA GLY A 68 27.75 14.59 -1.97
C GLY A 68 28.45 15.52 -2.94
N LYS A 69 29.19 16.51 -2.41
CA LYS A 69 30.19 17.23 -3.22
C LYS A 69 31.20 16.20 -3.74
N LYS A 70 31.41 16.14 -5.06
CA LYS A 70 32.61 15.51 -5.61
C LYS A 70 33.81 16.14 -4.90
N LYS A 71 34.54 15.33 -4.12
CA LYS A 71 35.89 15.66 -3.70
C LYS A 71 36.82 15.41 -4.88
#